data_AF-A0A426YBD2-F1
#
_entry.id   AF-A0A426YBD2-F1
#
_cell.length_a   1.000
_cell.length_b   1.000
_cell.length_c   1.000
_cell.angle_alpha   90.00
_cell.angle_beta   90.00
_cell.angle_gamma   90.00
#
_symmetry.space_group_name_H-M   'P 1'
#
loop_
_entity.id
_entity.type
_entity.pdbx_description
1 polymer ?
#
loop_
_entity_poly.entity_id
_entity_poly.type
_entity_poly.pdbx_seq_one_letter_code
_entity_poly.pdbx_strand_id
1 'polypeptide(L)'
;IMANYTVKVEGGRAGEDGKPSVGPVYRSSLAKNGFPLLDPDMTTSWEVKARLGGRVRLIISGGAPLNPEIEEFLRVTSCAYLTQGYGLTETCGLSTVGFPDDMSLVGTVGVASTYSEVRLEEAPELGYDPLGTPSRGEICVRGKTLFSEYYKHPELTKEVMIDGWFHTGEDECKLF
;
A
#
# COMPACT_ATOMS: atom_id res chain seq x y z
N ILE A 1 -13.50 -7.44 -11.74
CA ILE A 1 -12.20 -6.79 -12.04
C ILE A 1 -12.37 -5.31 -12.43
N MET A 2 -13.29 -4.90 -13.32
CA MET A 2 -13.54 -3.46 -13.58
C MET A 2 -14.34 -2.69 -12.48
N ALA A 3 -14.93 -3.39 -11.51
CA ALA A 3 -15.85 -2.80 -10.55
C ALA A 3 -15.21 -1.77 -9.59
N ASN A 4 -13.89 -1.79 -9.39
CA ASN A 4 -13.22 -0.95 -8.39
C ASN A 4 -12.63 0.36 -8.96
N TYR A 5 -12.50 0.48 -10.28
CA TYR A 5 -11.79 1.61 -10.90
C TYR A 5 -12.69 2.59 -11.63
N THR A 6 -13.96 2.24 -11.84
CA THR A 6 -14.93 3.11 -12.51
C THR A 6 -16.22 3.22 -11.72
N VAL A 7 -16.66 4.45 -11.51
CA VAL A 7 -17.91 4.79 -10.83
C VAL A 7 -18.89 5.38 -11.83
N LYS A 8 -20.13 4.94 -11.79
CA LYS A 8 -21.21 5.55 -12.59
C LYS A 8 -21.54 6.91 -11.97
N VAL A 9 -21.40 7.98 -12.74
CA VAL A 9 -21.68 9.35 -12.29
C VAL A 9 -22.97 9.91 -12.87
N GLU A 10 -23.40 9.42 -14.04
CA GLU A 10 -24.65 9.83 -14.68
C GLU A 10 -25.40 8.61 -15.24
N GLY A 11 -26.73 8.68 -15.25
CA GLY A 11 -27.60 7.69 -15.87
C GLY A 11 -27.49 7.72 -17.41
N GLY A 12 -27.84 6.61 -18.05
CA GLY A 12 -28.09 6.63 -19.48
C GLY A 12 -29.42 7.32 -19.80
N ARG A 13 -29.61 7.71 -21.06
CA ARG A 13 -30.87 8.30 -21.55
C ARG A 13 -31.35 7.59 -22.82
N ALA A 14 -32.66 7.51 -22.97
CA ALA A 14 -33.29 7.02 -24.20
C ALA A 14 -33.04 8.00 -25.37
N GLY A 15 -33.20 7.49 -26.59
CA GLY A 15 -33.18 8.32 -27.79
C GLY A 15 -34.58 8.89 -28.05
N GLU A 16 -34.67 10.19 -28.28
CA GLU A 16 -35.90 10.92 -28.59
C GLU A 16 -35.62 11.97 -29.67
N ASP A 17 -36.63 12.30 -30.49
CA ASP A 17 -36.58 13.31 -31.55
C ASP A 17 -35.38 13.18 -32.51
N GLY A 18 -35.08 11.95 -32.95
CA GLY A 18 -33.97 11.66 -33.85
C GLY A 18 -32.58 11.71 -33.21
N LYS A 19 -32.47 11.98 -31.89
CA LYS A 19 -31.21 11.84 -31.15
C LYS A 19 -30.99 10.39 -30.72
N PRO A 20 -29.74 9.88 -30.77
CA PRO A 20 -29.45 8.52 -30.32
C PRO A 20 -29.61 8.37 -28.81
N SER A 21 -29.88 7.13 -28.38
CA SER A 21 -29.77 6.73 -26.97
C SER A 21 -28.30 6.78 -26.52
N VAL A 22 -28.08 7.05 -25.23
CA VAL A 22 -26.74 7.18 -24.64
C VAL A 22 -26.68 6.32 -23.39
N GLY A 23 -25.59 5.56 -23.24
CA GLY A 23 -25.33 4.76 -22.04
C GLY A 23 -24.95 5.60 -20.81
N PRO A 24 -24.81 4.99 -19.64
CA PRO A 24 -24.34 5.68 -18.44
C PRO A 24 -22.95 6.28 -18.60
N VAL A 25 -22.68 7.41 -17.93
CA VAL A 25 -21.34 7.99 -17.86
C VAL A 25 -20.60 7.40 -16.67
N TYR A 26 -19.38 6.96 -16.92
CA TYR A 26 -18.47 6.45 -15.90
C TYR A 26 -17.26 7.37 -15.79
N ARG A 27 -16.81 7.60 -14.56
CA ARG A 27 -15.52 8.23 -14.26
C ARG A 27 -14.62 7.23 -13.58
N SER A 28 -13.32 7.52 -13.56
CA SER A 28 -12.42 6.88 -12.61
C SER A 28 -12.98 7.04 -11.19
N SER A 29 -12.85 6.01 -10.35
CA SER A 29 -13.17 6.11 -8.92
C SER A 29 -12.44 7.28 -8.24
N LEU A 30 -11.27 7.65 -8.74
CA LEU A 30 -10.48 8.80 -8.30
C LEU A 30 -11.15 10.16 -8.56
N ALA A 31 -12.02 10.23 -9.57
CA ALA A 31 -12.73 11.45 -9.98
C ALA A 31 -14.23 11.37 -9.67
N LYS A 32 -14.64 10.54 -8.70
CA LYS A 32 -16.07 10.33 -8.37
C LYS A 32 -16.78 11.64 -8.01
N ASN A 33 -16.09 12.50 -7.27
CA ASN A 33 -16.61 13.76 -6.73
C ASN A 33 -16.30 14.97 -7.63
N GLY A 34 -15.89 14.73 -8.88
CA GLY A 34 -15.38 15.77 -9.78
C GLY A 34 -13.93 15.51 -10.17
N PHE A 35 -13.46 16.22 -11.20
CA PHE A 35 -12.04 16.17 -11.55
C PHE A 35 -11.25 16.95 -10.50
N PRO A 36 -10.14 16.41 -9.97
CA PRO A 36 -9.26 17.17 -9.11
C PRO A 36 -8.82 18.45 -9.85
N LEU A 37 -8.72 19.55 -9.11
CA LEU A 37 -8.19 20.78 -9.67
C LEU A 37 -6.78 20.52 -10.18
N LEU A 38 -6.51 20.92 -11.42
CA LEU A 38 -5.14 20.97 -11.91
C LEU A 38 -4.41 22.02 -11.07
N ASP A 39 -3.25 21.66 -10.54
CA ASP A 39 -2.35 22.64 -9.94
C ASP A 39 -2.03 23.68 -11.03
N PRO A 40 -2.30 24.98 -10.80
CA PRO A 40 -2.12 26.02 -11.83
C PRO A 40 -0.66 26.13 -12.30
N ASP A 41 0.29 25.67 -11.48
CA ASP A 41 1.72 25.62 -11.80
C ASP A 41 2.15 24.28 -12.43
N MET A 42 1.21 23.35 -12.64
CA MET A 42 1.43 22.04 -13.24
C MET A 42 0.50 21.79 -14.43
N THR A 43 1.04 21.86 -15.64
CA THR A 43 0.28 21.60 -16.87
C THR A 43 0.37 20.16 -17.32
N THR A 44 1.44 19.44 -16.99
CA THR A 44 1.65 18.03 -17.37
C THR A 44 2.44 17.24 -16.32
N SER A 45 2.26 15.92 -16.26
CA SER A 45 3.07 15.02 -15.41
C SER A 45 4.56 15.03 -15.77
N TRP A 46 4.94 15.46 -16.98
CA TRP A 46 6.33 15.61 -17.38
C TRP A 46 7.08 16.64 -16.55
N GLU A 47 6.40 17.66 -16.02
CA GLU A 47 7.00 18.67 -15.15
C GLU A 47 7.38 18.06 -13.80
N VAL A 48 6.54 17.18 -13.23
CA VAL A 48 6.87 16.42 -12.02
C VAL A 48 8.06 15.50 -12.27
N LYS A 49 8.02 14.73 -13.37
CA LYS A 49 9.14 13.87 -13.77
C LYS A 49 10.45 14.67 -13.91
N ALA A 50 10.39 15.84 -14.53
CA ALA A 50 11.56 16.71 -14.71
C ALA A 50 12.07 17.26 -13.37
N ARG A 51 11.19 17.67 -12.46
CA ARG A 51 11.55 18.11 -11.10
C ARG A 51 12.17 16.99 -10.26
N LEU A 52 11.79 15.73 -10.48
CA LEU A 52 12.44 14.55 -9.91
C LEU A 52 13.76 14.16 -10.62
N GLY A 53 14.24 14.96 -11.57
CA GLY A 53 15.51 14.74 -12.30
C GLY A 53 15.40 13.88 -13.56
N GLY A 54 14.19 13.55 -14.01
CA GLY A 54 13.92 12.95 -15.32
C GLY A 54 14.23 11.45 -15.47
N ARG A 55 14.92 10.86 -14.49
CA ARG A 55 15.48 9.50 -14.56
C ARG A 55 14.97 8.54 -13.48
N VAL A 56 14.11 9.00 -12.57
CA VAL A 56 13.47 8.14 -11.56
C VAL A 56 12.58 7.12 -12.27
N ARG A 57 12.68 5.86 -11.85
CA ARG A 57 11.92 4.73 -12.41
C ARG A 57 11.15 3.95 -11.35
N LEU A 58 11.62 3.99 -10.11
CA LEU A 58 11.05 3.31 -8.96
C LEU A 58 11.26 4.19 -7.73
N ILE A 59 10.20 4.31 -6.94
CA ILE A 59 10.15 4.96 -5.64
C ILE A 59 9.64 3.91 -4.66
N ILE A 60 10.33 3.74 -3.53
CA ILE A 60 9.90 2.83 -2.47
C ILE A 60 9.72 3.67 -1.22
N SER A 61 8.55 3.57 -0.59
CA SER A 61 8.25 4.21 0.70
C SER A 61 8.24 3.16 1.81
N GLY A 62 8.77 3.50 2.98
CA GLY A 62 8.77 2.64 4.16
C GLY A 62 9.02 3.46 5.43
N GLY A 63 8.92 2.81 6.59
CA GLY A 63 9.13 3.41 7.91
C GLY A 63 7.89 4.08 8.54
N ALA A 64 6.96 4.58 7.73
CA ALA A 64 5.65 5.04 8.19
C ALA A 64 4.59 4.85 7.10
N PRO A 65 3.30 4.73 7.46
CA PRO A 65 2.21 4.64 6.48
C PRO A 65 2.18 5.86 5.56
N LEU A 66 2.22 5.64 4.24
CA LEU A 66 2.02 6.69 3.25
C LEU A 66 0.51 6.92 3.05
N ASN A 67 0.07 8.18 3.05
CA ASN A 67 -1.32 8.52 2.74
C ASN A 67 -1.68 7.98 1.34
N PRO A 68 -2.75 7.17 1.20
CA PRO A 68 -3.18 6.62 -0.08
C PRO A 68 -3.36 7.67 -1.19
N GLU A 69 -3.88 8.86 -0.87
CA GLU A 69 -4.07 9.93 -1.84
C GLU A 69 -2.72 10.45 -2.39
N ILE A 70 -1.69 10.50 -1.53
CA ILE A 70 -0.33 10.89 -1.93
C ILE A 70 0.33 9.78 -2.75
N GLU A 71 0.18 8.51 -2.32
CA GLU A 71 0.66 7.36 -3.08
C GLU A 71 0.07 7.35 -4.50
N GLU A 72 -1.25 7.48 -4.62
CA GLU A 72 -1.94 7.53 -5.91
C GLU A 72 -1.47 8.69 -6.78
N PHE A 73 -1.39 9.90 -6.20
CA PHE A 73 -0.90 11.08 -6.90
C PHE A 73 0.49 10.85 -7.48
N LEU A 74 1.42 10.32 -6.67
CA LEU A 74 2.79 10.08 -7.10
C LEU A 74 2.89 8.94 -8.12
N ARG A 75 2.13 7.84 -7.98
CA ARG A 75 2.07 6.76 -8.98
C ARG A 75 1.63 7.28 -10.36
N VAL A 76 0.71 8.25 -10.40
CA VAL A 76 0.21 8.83 -11.65
C VAL A 76 1.15 9.91 -12.21
N THR A 77 1.66 10.80 -11.37
CA THR A 77 2.37 12.01 -11.83
C THR A 77 3.87 11.87 -11.95
N SER A 78 4.50 10.98 -11.18
CA SER A 78 5.97 10.83 -11.19
C SER A 78 6.52 10.18 -12.47
N CYS A 79 5.65 9.56 -13.28
CA CYS A 79 6.04 8.68 -14.38
C CYS A 79 7.03 7.57 -13.98
N ALA A 80 6.97 7.17 -12.71
CA ALA A 80 7.76 6.11 -12.10
C ALA A 80 6.82 5.17 -11.33
N TYR A 81 7.28 3.95 -11.10
CA TYR A 81 6.59 3.09 -10.15
C TYR A 81 6.78 3.64 -8.73
N LEU A 82 5.73 3.61 -7.94
CA LEU A 82 5.82 3.83 -6.51
C LEU A 82 5.21 2.64 -5.80
N THR A 83 5.85 2.15 -4.74
CA THR A 83 5.33 1.09 -3.90
C THR A 83 5.68 1.35 -2.44
N GLN A 84 4.88 0.80 -1.52
CA GLN A 84 5.20 0.79 -0.10
C GLN A 84 5.76 -0.57 0.30
N GLY A 85 6.50 -0.59 1.40
CA GLY A 85 6.88 -1.82 2.06
C GLY A 85 7.14 -1.63 3.54
N TYR A 86 7.04 -2.74 4.26
CA TYR A 86 7.22 -2.81 5.70
C TYR A 86 8.47 -3.61 6.02
N GLY A 87 9.19 -3.19 7.05
CA GLY A 87 10.42 -3.82 7.47
C GLY A 87 11.05 -3.05 8.63
N LEU A 88 11.85 -3.77 9.41
CA LEU A 88 12.53 -3.29 10.60
C LEU A 88 14.05 -3.48 10.46
N THR A 89 14.79 -2.91 11.40
CA THR A 89 16.25 -3.13 11.49
C THR A 89 16.52 -4.61 11.73
N GLU A 90 15.73 -5.22 12.60
CA GLU A 90 15.75 -6.62 13.02
C GLU A 90 15.41 -7.57 11.88
N THR A 91 14.76 -7.11 10.82
CA THR A 91 14.44 -7.91 9.62
C THR A 91 15.41 -7.65 8.45
N CYS A 92 16.50 -6.92 8.70
CA CYS A 92 17.48 -6.47 7.70
C CYS A 92 16.80 -5.71 6.54
N GLY A 93 15.84 -4.85 6.89
CA GLY A 93 15.03 -4.10 5.95
C GLY A 93 13.74 -4.82 5.59
N LEU A 94 13.43 -4.90 4.31
CA LEU A 94 12.09 -5.20 3.78
C LEU A 94 11.59 -6.62 4.11
N SER A 95 10.51 -6.71 4.89
CA SER A 95 9.77 -7.95 5.14
C SER A 95 8.60 -8.13 4.16
N THR A 96 7.93 -7.03 3.80
CA THR A 96 6.85 -7.03 2.79
C THR A 96 7.03 -5.90 1.79
N VAL A 97 6.53 -6.08 0.57
CA VAL A 97 6.55 -5.02 -0.45
C VAL A 97 5.41 -5.17 -1.45
N GLY A 98 4.86 -4.04 -1.88
CA GLY A 98 3.85 -4.02 -2.95
C GLY A 98 4.47 -4.25 -4.32
N PHE A 99 3.73 -4.91 -5.22
CA PHE A 99 4.13 -5.02 -6.61
C PHE A 99 3.98 -3.65 -7.33
N PRO A 100 5.04 -3.18 -8.02
CA PRO A 100 5.02 -1.90 -8.73
C PRO A 100 3.85 -1.72 -9.71
N ASP A 101 3.42 -2.81 -10.35
CA ASP A 101 2.40 -2.86 -11.39
C ASP A 101 1.00 -3.23 -10.88
N ASP A 102 0.84 -3.51 -9.58
CA ASP A 102 -0.46 -3.83 -8.98
C ASP A 102 -1.02 -2.63 -8.21
N MET A 103 -2.01 -1.98 -8.81
CA MET A 103 -2.71 -0.84 -8.21
C MET A 103 -3.68 -1.24 -7.09
N SER A 104 -4.01 -2.53 -6.94
CA SER A 104 -4.88 -2.97 -5.84
C SER A 104 -4.20 -2.91 -4.47
N LEU A 105 -2.86 -2.77 -4.46
CA LEU A 105 -2.04 -2.71 -3.24
C LEU A 105 -1.82 -1.29 -2.71
N VAL A 106 -2.41 -0.26 -3.34
CA VAL A 106 -2.36 1.12 -2.85
C VAL A 106 -2.87 1.19 -1.41
N GLY A 107 -2.11 1.85 -0.53
CA GLY A 107 -2.42 1.98 0.89
C GLY A 107 -2.06 0.74 1.74
N THR A 108 -1.42 -0.27 1.14
CA THR A 108 -0.90 -1.46 1.84
C THR A 108 0.61 -1.51 1.75
N VAL A 109 1.25 -2.30 2.62
CA VAL A 109 2.70 -2.58 2.57
C VAL A 109 3.02 -3.80 1.68
N GLY A 110 2.03 -4.28 0.93
CA GLY A 110 2.13 -5.38 -0.02
C GLY A 110 2.24 -6.76 0.61
N VAL A 111 2.94 -7.66 -0.09
CA VAL A 111 2.99 -9.09 0.23
C VAL A 111 4.32 -9.47 0.87
N ALA A 112 4.35 -10.61 1.58
CA ALA A 112 5.56 -11.16 2.16
C ALA A 112 6.67 -11.35 1.11
N SER A 113 7.88 -10.91 1.44
CA SER A 113 9.06 -11.02 0.58
C SER A 113 9.54 -12.47 0.49
N THR A 114 10.30 -12.82 -0.56
CA THR A 114 10.70 -14.21 -0.88
C THR A 114 11.42 -14.97 0.25
N TYR A 115 12.06 -14.26 1.18
CA TYR A 115 12.82 -14.85 2.29
C TYR A 115 12.17 -14.64 3.66
N SER A 116 10.94 -14.14 3.66
CA SER A 116 10.19 -13.76 4.85
C SER A 116 8.83 -14.45 4.84
N GLU A 117 8.48 -15.02 5.98
CA GLU A 117 7.15 -15.51 6.31
C GLU A 117 6.57 -14.56 7.35
N VAL A 118 5.30 -14.21 7.18
CA VAL A 118 4.61 -13.26 8.06
C VAL A 118 3.33 -13.90 8.56
N ARG A 119 3.05 -13.74 9.85
CA ARG A 119 1.76 -14.10 10.45
C ARG A 119 1.26 -12.96 11.34
N LEU A 120 -0.02 -13.01 11.66
CA LEU A 120 -0.63 -12.18 12.69
C LEU A 120 -0.87 -13.03 13.93
N GLU A 121 -0.48 -12.52 15.10
CA GLU A 121 -0.81 -13.11 16.40
C GLU A 121 -1.81 -12.25 17.15
N GLU A 122 -2.60 -12.88 18.02
CA GLU A 122 -3.59 -12.16 18.82
C GLU A 122 -2.91 -11.13 19.72
N ALA A 123 -3.46 -9.91 19.74
CA ALA A 123 -3.01 -8.82 20.60
C ALA A 123 -4.21 -8.34 21.45
N PRO A 124 -4.52 -9.03 22.56
CA PRO A 124 -5.72 -8.78 23.36
C PRO A 124 -5.78 -7.37 23.96
N GLU A 125 -4.63 -6.79 24.29
CA GLU A 125 -4.49 -5.43 24.83
C GLU A 125 -5.00 -4.34 23.87
N LEU A 126 -5.04 -4.63 22.57
CA LEU A 126 -5.60 -3.75 21.54
C LEU A 126 -6.96 -4.22 21.01
N GLY A 127 -7.46 -5.36 21.49
CA GLY A 127 -8.68 -5.99 21.00
C GLY A 127 -8.56 -6.49 19.56
N TYR A 128 -7.36 -6.91 19.15
CA TYR A 128 -7.09 -7.41 17.80
C TYR A 128 -7.18 -8.93 17.74
N ASP A 129 -7.95 -9.41 16.78
CA ASP A 129 -8.19 -10.84 16.52
C ASP A 129 -7.70 -11.19 15.11
N PRO A 130 -6.69 -12.07 14.96
CA PRO A 130 -6.17 -12.46 13.65
C PRO A 130 -7.18 -13.28 12.84
N LEU A 131 -8.21 -13.85 13.48
CA LEU A 131 -9.31 -14.55 12.83
C LEU A 131 -10.53 -13.64 12.58
N GLY A 132 -10.46 -12.38 13.02
CA GLY A 132 -11.51 -11.38 12.87
C GLY A 132 -11.66 -10.83 11.44
N THR A 133 -12.61 -9.91 11.25
CA THR A 133 -12.80 -9.18 9.99
C THR A 133 -12.91 -7.67 10.26
N PRO A 134 -11.92 -6.85 9.86
CA PRO A 134 -10.65 -7.27 9.24
C PRO A 134 -9.76 -8.04 10.22
N SER A 135 -8.92 -8.93 9.68
CA SER A 135 -7.90 -9.65 10.44
C SER A 135 -6.85 -8.66 10.95
N ARG A 136 -6.55 -8.71 12.25
CA ARG A 136 -5.62 -7.79 12.93
C ARG A 136 -4.86 -8.52 14.03
N GLY A 137 -3.64 -8.10 14.30
CA GLY A 137 -2.81 -8.71 15.33
C GLY A 137 -1.39 -8.17 15.31
N GLU A 138 -0.56 -8.63 16.25
CA GLU A 138 0.88 -8.37 16.20
C GLU A 138 1.47 -9.02 14.95
N ILE A 139 2.33 -8.29 14.24
CA ILE A 139 3.07 -8.84 13.11
C ILE A 139 4.22 -9.69 13.64
N CYS A 140 4.24 -10.97 13.28
CA CYS A 140 5.36 -11.86 13.57
C CYS A 140 6.04 -12.29 12.28
N VAL A 141 7.38 -12.25 12.26
CA VAL A 141 8.19 -12.54 11.07
C VAL A 141 9.10 -13.72 11.33
N ARG A 142 9.19 -14.64 10.36
CA ARG A 142 10.19 -15.71 10.35
C ARG A 142 10.90 -15.70 9.01
N GLY A 143 12.22 -15.89 9.00
CA GLY A 143 12.93 -15.86 7.73
C GLY A 143 14.44 -15.89 7.86
N LYS A 144 15.10 -15.85 6.71
CA LYS A 144 16.57 -15.83 6.63
C LYS A 144 17.17 -14.43 6.75
N THR A 145 16.34 -13.40 6.74
CA THR A 145 16.76 -11.99 6.81
C THR A 145 16.77 -11.45 8.23
N LEU A 146 16.33 -12.23 9.21
CA LEU A 146 16.32 -11.80 10.61
C LEU A 146 17.74 -11.56 11.14
N PHE A 147 17.86 -10.57 12.01
CA PHE A 147 19.02 -10.32 12.85
C PHE A 147 19.39 -11.57 13.67
N SER A 148 20.63 -11.60 14.14
CA SER A 148 21.12 -12.73 14.97
C SER A 148 20.71 -12.59 16.43
N GLU A 149 20.92 -11.40 17.00
CA GLU A 149 20.61 -11.09 18.40
C GLU A 149 20.73 -9.57 18.65
N TYR A 150 20.14 -9.10 19.74
CA TYR A 150 20.48 -7.81 20.31
C TYR A 150 21.84 -7.92 21.03
N TYR A 151 22.82 -7.13 20.57
CA TYR A 151 24.19 -7.21 21.06
C TYR A 151 24.26 -6.97 22.58
N LYS A 152 24.86 -7.91 23.32
CA LYS A 152 24.96 -7.92 24.80
C LYS A 152 23.62 -7.97 25.55
N HIS A 153 22.52 -8.26 24.86
CA HIS A 153 21.18 -8.37 25.42
C HIS A 153 20.49 -9.68 24.99
N PRO A 154 21.04 -10.84 25.40
CA PRO A 154 20.46 -12.14 25.07
C PRO A 154 19.07 -12.36 25.69
N GLU A 155 18.75 -11.67 26.79
CA GLU A 155 17.42 -11.65 27.41
C GLU A 155 16.37 -11.03 26.49
N LEU A 156 16.63 -9.83 25.97
CA LEU A 156 15.73 -9.16 25.02
C LEU A 156 15.58 -9.97 23.73
N THR A 157 16.65 -10.63 23.28
CA THR A 157 16.60 -11.50 22.10
C THR A 157 15.66 -12.68 22.32
N LYS A 158 15.68 -13.28 23.51
CA LYS A 158 14.78 -14.40 23.84
C LYS A 158 13.34 -13.96 24.03
N GLU A 159 13.11 -12.73 24.50
CA GLU A 159 11.76 -12.17 24.66
C GLU A 159 11.07 -12.00 23.30
N VAL A 160 11.79 -11.53 22.28
CA VAL A 160 11.21 -11.30 20.95
C VAL A 160 11.27 -12.52 20.02
N MET A 161 12.10 -13.52 20.33
CA MET A 161 12.23 -14.74 19.51
C MET A 161 11.50 -15.92 20.16
N ILE A 162 10.23 -16.11 19.78
CA ILE A 162 9.34 -17.13 20.36
C ILE A 162 9.01 -18.17 19.30
N ASP A 163 9.30 -19.45 19.58
CA ASP A 163 9.02 -20.58 18.67
C ASP A 163 9.54 -20.38 17.21
N GLY A 164 10.66 -19.67 17.08
CA GLY A 164 11.29 -19.37 15.79
C GLY A 164 10.66 -18.19 15.03
N TRP A 165 9.76 -17.44 15.66
CA TRP A 165 9.17 -16.22 15.15
C TRP A 165 9.74 -15.01 15.89
N PHE A 166 10.04 -13.96 15.14
CA PHE A 166 10.37 -12.65 15.66
C PHE A 166 9.08 -11.84 15.85
N HIS A 167 8.79 -11.52 17.11
CA HIS A 167 7.73 -10.63 17.55
C HIS A 167 8.19 -9.20 17.37
N THR A 168 7.52 -8.47 16.48
CA THR A 168 7.98 -7.14 16.07
C THR A 168 7.67 -6.06 17.11
N GLY A 169 6.73 -6.31 18.02
CA GLY A 169 6.17 -5.28 18.90
C GLY A 169 5.45 -4.17 18.13
N GLU A 170 5.16 -4.38 16.84
CA GLU A 170 4.30 -3.51 16.05
C GLU A 170 2.92 -4.16 15.87
N ASP A 171 1.91 -3.40 16.27
CA ASP A 171 0.57 -3.94 16.41
C ASP A 171 -0.35 -3.59 15.24
N GLU A 172 0.06 -2.68 14.35
CA GLU A 172 -0.77 -2.19 13.25
C GLU A 172 -0.02 -2.17 11.91
N CYS A 173 -0.07 -3.29 11.18
CA CYS A 173 -0.04 -3.24 9.71
C CYS A 173 -1.39 -3.68 9.15
N LYS A 174 -1.87 -2.94 8.16
CA LYS A 174 -2.81 -3.48 7.17
C LYS A 174 -2.01 -4.36 6.21
N LEU A 175 -1.81 -5.62 6.61
CA LEU A 175 -1.49 -6.66 5.65
C LEU A 175 -2.79 -6.94 4.89
N PHE A 176 -2.75 -6.78 3.56
CA PHE A 176 -3.81 -7.04 2.58
C PHE A 176 -4.88 -5.95 2.41
#